data_AF-A0A964ISU4-F1
#
_entry.id   AF-A0A964ISU4-F1
#
_cell.length_a   1.000
_cell.length_b   1.000
_cell.length_c   1.000
_cell.angle_alpha   90.00
_cell.angle_beta   90.00
_cell.angle_gamma   90.00
#
_symmetry.space_group_name_H-M   'P 1'
#
loop_
_entity.id
_entity.type
_entity.pdbx_description
1 polymer ?
#
loop_
_entity_poly.entity_id
_entity_poly.type
_entity_poly.pdbx_seq_one_letter_code
_entity_poly.pdbx_strand_id
1 'polypeptide(L)'
;MSLSRHGRQIRGRRHFRVLERTHPANRPRRPGLQAALACRDASNALNARLRSEGRPVWYTRFGVHLGEAVVGNVGSTDRLDYTAIGSAVNMGARLEGLNKFYKTQILVSDAVRAAVGDHFLFRPIDRVLAKETATPTTIYELLSLKNSASAGVTGRYAAWTEAYRLYEARDWQGAHAIVEALAAADADDKVATHFRDRIAGVLSAPPADWDGVTRFDTK
;
A
#
# COMPACT_ATOMS: atom_id res chain seq x y z
N MET A 1 42.59 -43.08 6.19
CA MET A 1 41.40 -43.23 7.05
C MET A 1 40.21 -42.58 6.35
N SER A 2 39.39 -43.41 5.71
CA SER A 2 38.18 -43.01 4.98
C SER A 2 37.01 -43.04 5.96
N LEU A 3 36.32 -41.91 6.15
CA LEU A 3 35.07 -41.86 6.90
C LEU A 3 33.92 -41.61 5.92
N SER A 4 33.18 -42.69 5.71
CA SER A 4 32.00 -42.84 4.87
C SER A 4 30.85 -41.94 5.33
N ARG A 5 30.33 -41.10 4.42
CA ARG A 5 29.08 -40.36 4.62
C ARG A 5 27.90 -41.29 4.32
N HIS A 6 27.23 -41.78 5.36
CA HIS A 6 25.93 -42.41 5.21
C HIS A 6 24.84 -41.33 5.06
N GLY A 7 24.48 -41.03 3.81
CA GLY A 7 23.32 -40.22 3.47
C GLY A 7 22.04 -41.04 3.62
N ARG A 8 21.23 -40.74 4.64
CA ARG A 8 19.83 -41.20 4.70
C ARG A 8 19.01 -40.34 3.75
N GLN A 9 18.56 -40.96 2.66
CA GLN A 9 17.70 -40.38 1.64
C GLN A 9 16.30 -40.14 2.22
N ILE A 10 16.00 -38.88 2.59
CA ILE A 10 14.63 -38.44 2.87
C ILE A 10 14.09 -37.81 1.59
N ARG A 11 13.26 -38.57 0.87
CA ARG A 11 12.47 -38.07 -0.28
C ARG A 11 11.59 -36.90 0.18
N GLY A 12 11.65 -35.78 -0.54
CA GLY A 12 10.62 -34.72 -0.49
C GLY A 12 10.90 -33.45 0.32
N ARG A 13 12.16 -33.08 0.63
CA ARG A 13 12.43 -31.79 1.29
C ARG A 13 12.61 -30.66 0.27
N ARG A 14 11.74 -29.63 0.32
CA ARG A 14 11.99 -28.32 -0.29
C ARG A 14 13.34 -27.81 0.23
N HIS A 15 14.29 -27.55 -0.66
CA HIS A 15 15.57 -26.96 -0.27
C HIS A 15 15.39 -25.44 -0.14
N PHE A 16 15.32 -24.96 1.10
CA PHE A 16 15.45 -23.53 1.40
C PHE A 16 16.91 -23.24 1.66
N ARG A 17 17.59 -22.58 0.72
CA ARG A 17 18.93 -22.03 0.94
C ARG A 17 18.80 -20.52 1.11
N VAL A 18 18.76 -20.08 2.38
CA VAL A 18 18.82 -18.66 2.73
C VAL A 18 20.24 -18.19 2.47
N LEU A 19 20.41 -17.30 1.49
CA LEU A 19 21.74 -16.86 1.09
C LEU A 19 22.13 -15.53 1.74
N GLU A 20 21.19 -14.64 2.07
CA GLU A 20 21.55 -13.34 2.65
C GLU A 20 20.47 -12.78 3.61
N ARG A 21 20.90 -12.22 4.75
CA ARG A 21 20.15 -11.19 5.47
C ARG A 21 20.60 -9.84 4.92
N THR A 22 19.73 -9.11 4.23
CA THR A 22 20.10 -7.81 3.66
C THR A 22 20.48 -6.81 4.75
N HIS A 23 21.70 -6.24 4.65
CA HIS A 23 22.23 -5.26 5.60
C HIS A 23 21.35 -3.98 5.63
N PRO A 24 20.95 -3.46 6.81
CA PRO A 24 19.97 -2.37 6.93
C PRO A 24 20.39 -1.03 6.28
N ALA A 25 21.70 -0.84 6.08
CA ALA A 25 22.30 0.41 5.59
C ALA A 25 22.15 0.66 4.08
N ASN A 26 21.72 -0.32 3.27
CA ASN A 26 21.74 -0.20 1.80
C ASN A 26 20.38 -0.47 1.13
N ARG A 27 19.27 -0.03 1.75
CA ARG A 27 17.93 -0.14 1.16
C ARG A 27 17.57 1.16 0.43
N PRO A 28 17.38 1.17 -0.90
CA PRO A 28 16.92 2.35 -1.62
C PRO A 28 15.43 2.62 -1.32
N ARG A 29 15.16 3.18 -0.13
CA ARG A 29 13.80 3.51 0.34
C ARG A 29 13.14 4.55 -0.56
N ARG A 30 13.91 5.58 -0.98
CA ARG A 30 13.42 6.66 -1.84
C ARG A 30 13.31 6.27 -3.32
N PRO A 31 14.33 5.62 -3.93
CA PRO A 31 14.23 5.19 -5.33
C PRO A 31 13.05 4.24 -5.60
N GLY A 32 12.70 3.35 -4.65
CA GLY A 32 11.53 2.48 -4.80
C GLY A 32 10.21 3.26 -4.94
N LEU A 33 10.01 4.31 -4.14
CA LEU A 33 8.82 5.16 -4.25
C LEU A 33 8.84 6.06 -5.49
N GLN A 34 10.01 6.56 -5.88
CA GLN A 34 10.17 7.31 -7.13
C GLN A 34 9.85 6.45 -8.35
N ALA A 35 10.28 5.18 -8.34
CA ALA A 35 9.93 4.22 -9.39
C ALA A 35 8.42 3.97 -9.43
N ALA A 36 7.78 3.77 -8.28
CA ALA A 36 6.32 3.60 -8.21
C ALA A 36 5.56 4.81 -8.79
N LEU A 37 5.99 6.04 -8.45
CA LEU A 37 5.43 7.27 -9.02
C LEU A 37 5.63 7.33 -10.54
N ALA A 38 6.84 7.06 -11.02
CA ALA A 38 7.14 7.08 -12.46
C ALA A 38 6.31 6.03 -13.23
N CYS A 39 6.16 4.82 -12.68
CA CYS A 39 5.32 3.77 -13.28
C CYS A 39 3.85 4.16 -13.31
N ARG A 40 3.32 4.78 -12.24
CA ARG A 40 1.95 5.30 -12.21
C ARG A 40 1.76 6.38 -13.27
N ASP A 41 2.67 7.34 -13.36
CA ASP A 41 2.56 8.45 -14.30
C ASP A 41 2.62 7.96 -15.75
N ALA A 42 3.51 7.00 -16.04
CA ALA A 42 3.56 6.33 -17.34
C ALA A 42 2.27 5.56 -17.65
N SER A 43 1.71 4.84 -16.68
CA SER A 43 0.42 4.14 -16.84
C SER A 43 -0.74 5.11 -17.09
N ASN A 44 -0.73 6.28 -16.44
CA ASN A 44 -1.75 7.31 -16.63
C ASN A 44 -1.64 7.96 -18.02
N ALA A 45 -0.43 8.27 -18.48
CA ALA A 45 -0.18 8.78 -19.82
C ALA A 45 -0.61 7.78 -20.90
N LEU A 46 -0.29 6.48 -20.72
CA LEU A 46 -0.75 5.43 -21.63
C LEU A 46 -2.28 5.35 -21.67
N ASN A 47 -2.94 5.39 -20.51
CA ASN A 47 -4.40 5.35 -20.45
C ASN A 47 -5.07 6.57 -21.07
N ALA A 48 -4.49 7.77 -20.93
CA ALA A 48 -4.99 8.96 -21.60
C ALA A 48 -4.98 8.78 -23.13
N ARG A 49 -3.87 8.27 -23.67
CA ARG A 49 -3.76 7.94 -25.10
C ARG A 49 -4.76 6.87 -25.52
N LEU A 50 -4.88 5.77 -24.79
CA LEU A 50 -5.84 4.70 -25.11
C LEU A 50 -7.29 5.21 -25.13
N ARG A 51 -7.66 6.11 -24.20
CA ARG A 51 -9.00 6.73 -24.20
C ARG A 51 -9.23 7.57 -25.45
N SER A 52 -8.25 8.38 -25.86
CA SER A 52 -8.37 9.18 -27.09
C SER A 52 -8.48 8.31 -28.35
N GLU A 53 -7.92 7.10 -28.32
CA GLU A 53 -8.02 6.10 -29.39
C GLU A 53 -9.33 5.27 -29.31
N GLY A 54 -10.21 5.50 -28.33
CA GLY A 54 -11.42 4.70 -28.12
C GLY A 54 -11.16 3.26 -27.65
N ARG A 55 -9.98 3.01 -27.05
CA ARG A 55 -9.52 1.67 -26.67
C ARG A 55 -9.69 1.40 -25.17
N PRO A 56 -9.77 0.12 -24.76
CA PRO A 56 -9.80 -0.25 -23.35
C PRO A 56 -8.54 0.22 -22.59
N VAL A 57 -8.74 0.73 -21.38
CA VAL A 57 -7.68 1.17 -20.46
C VAL A 57 -7.28 0.07 -19.47
N TRP A 58 -6.06 0.17 -18.94
CA TRP A 58 -5.48 -0.81 -18.01
C TRP A 58 -5.12 -0.13 -16.70
N TYR A 59 -5.59 -0.66 -15.57
CA TYR A 59 -5.30 -0.09 -14.26
C TYR A 59 -4.21 -0.89 -13.56
N THR A 60 -3.03 -0.27 -13.44
CA THR A 60 -1.93 -0.82 -12.63
C THR A 60 -2.00 -0.26 -11.22
N ARG A 61 -1.80 -1.14 -10.23
CA ARG A 61 -1.77 -0.80 -8.81
C ARG A 61 -0.47 -1.26 -8.19
N PHE A 62 -0.05 -0.55 -7.14
CA PHE A 62 1.22 -0.79 -6.47
C PHE A 62 0.98 -0.85 -4.96
N GLY A 63 1.50 -1.88 -4.33
CA GLY A 63 1.57 -2.01 -2.88
C GLY A 63 3.03 -1.97 -2.44
N VAL A 64 3.38 -1.02 -1.57
CA VAL A 64 4.76 -0.88 -1.07
C VAL A 64 4.78 -1.04 0.44
N HIS A 65 5.55 -2.02 0.90
CA HIS A 65 5.75 -2.29 2.32
C HIS A 65 7.23 -2.43 2.65
N LEU A 66 7.58 -2.09 3.88
CA LEU A 66 8.91 -2.27 4.43
C LEU A 66 8.82 -3.18 5.65
N GLY A 67 9.48 -4.33 5.57
CA GLY A 67 9.56 -5.30 6.66
C GLY A 67 10.69 -6.29 6.43
N GLU A 68 10.86 -7.22 7.37
CA GLU A 68 11.82 -8.32 7.22
C GLU A 68 11.27 -9.41 6.30
N ALA A 69 12.14 -9.91 5.43
CA ALA A 69 11.85 -11.03 4.56
C ALA A 69 13.09 -11.91 4.41
N VAL A 70 12.87 -13.18 4.14
CA VAL A 70 13.92 -14.14 3.80
C VAL A 70 14.07 -14.14 2.29
N VAL A 71 15.28 -13.89 1.80
CA VAL A 71 15.59 -13.93 0.36
C VAL A 71 16.55 -15.08 0.08
N GLY A 72 16.28 -15.84 -0.98
CA GLY A 72 17.15 -16.92 -1.40
C GLY A 72 16.57 -17.76 -2.53
N ASN A 73 17.29 -18.84 -2.85
CA ASN A 73 16.82 -19.82 -3.81
C ASN A 73 15.77 -20.71 -3.15
N VAL A 74 14.56 -20.71 -3.71
CA VAL A 74 13.44 -21.51 -3.25
C VAL A 74 12.97 -22.39 -4.39
N GLY A 75 12.89 -23.70 -4.15
CA GLY A 75 12.39 -24.64 -5.15
C GLY A 75 12.90 -26.06 -4.96
N SER A 76 12.70 -26.89 -5.98
CA SER A 76 13.31 -28.22 -6.07
C SER A 76 14.68 -28.13 -6.73
N THR A 77 15.46 -29.22 -6.70
CA THR A 77 16.78 -29.29 -7.33
C THR A 77 16.73 -28.95 -8.83
N ASP A 78 15.61 -29.26 -9.49
CA ASP A 78 15.43 -29.08 -10.94
C ASP A 78 14.79 -27.73 -11.31
N ARG A 79 14.27 -26.98 -10.32
CA ARG A 79 13.64 -25.67 -10.53
C ARG A 79 13.78 -24.82 -9.27
N LEU A 80 14.78 -23.94 -9.28
CA LEU A 80 15.06 -22.97 -8.22
C LEU A 80 14.72 -21.57 -8.71
N ASP A 81 13.85 -20.87 -7.97
CA ASP A 81 13.55 -19.46 -8.18
C ASP A 81 14.23 -18.64 -7.07
N TYR A 82 14.97 -17.59 -7.45
CA TYR A 82 15.47 -16.61 -6.48
C TYR A 82 14.33 -15.69 -6.09
N THR A 83 13.85 -15.79 -4.85
CA THR A 83 12.63 -15.11 -4.40
C THR A 83 12.73 -14.64 -2.96
N ALA A 84 11.80 -13.76 -2.58
CA ALA A 84 11.61 -13.29 -1.22
C ALA A 84 10.34 -13.92 -0.63
N ILE A 85 10.42 -14.39 0.61
CA ILE A 85 9.30 -14.97 1.35
C ILE A 85 9.23 -14.35 2.74
N GLY A 86 8.02 -14.03 3.19
CA GLY A 86 7.75 -13.55 4.54
C GLY A 86 6.48 -12.72 4.60
N SER A 87 6.04 -12.43 5.83
CA SER A 87 4.88 -11.57 6.09
C SER A 87 4.99 -10.20 5.41
N ALA A 88 6.22 -9.66 5.29
CA ALA A 88 6.44 -8.40 4.59
C ALA A 88 6.08 -8.46 3.09
N VAL A 89 6.34 -9.58 2.42
CA VAL A 89 5.99 -9.79 1.01
C VAL A 89 4.48 -9.91 0.85
N ASN A 90 3.82 -10.65 1.76
CA ASN A 90 2.37 -10.79 1.79
C ASN A 90 1.68 -9.43 2.02
N MET A 91 2.21 -8.61 2.92
CA MET A 91 1.68 -7.27 3.18
C MET A 91 1.77 -6.38 1.93
N GLY A 92 2.90 -6.41 1.21
CA GLY A 92 3.06 -5.69 -0.06
C GLY A 92 2.00 -6.09 -1.09
N ALA A 93 1.81 -7.39 -1.31
CA ALA A 93 0.78 -7.91 -2.23
C ALA A 93 -0.64 -7.51 -1.78
N ARG A 94 -0.91 -7.51 -0.47
CA ARG A 94 -2.21 -7.09 0.05
C ARG A 94 -2.48 -5.61 -0.17
N LEU A 95 -1.48 -4.74 0.06
CA LEU A 95 -1.61 -3.32 -0.24
C LEU A 95 -1.92 -3.09 -1.73
N GLU A 96 -1.32 -3.86 -2.64
CA GLU A 96 -1.66 -3.80 -4.06
C GLU A 96 -3.15 -4.10 -4.28
N GLY A 97 -3.67 -5.19 -3.70
CA GLY A 97 -5.09 -5.54 -3.81
C GLY A 97 -6.04 -4.50 -3.20
N LEU A 98 -5.67 -3.91 -2.05
CA LEU A 98 -6.48 -2.91 -1.34
C LEU A 98 -6.69 -1.62 -2.14
N ASN A 99 -5.79 -1.30 -3.07
CA ASN A 99 -5.96 -0.13 -3.94
C ASN A 99 -7.30 -0.16 -4.70
N LYS A 100 -7.80 -1.36 -5.07
CA LYS A 100 -9.10 -1.50 -5.76
C LYS A 100 -10.28 -1.06 -4.88
N PHE A 101 -10.19 -1.34 -3.59
CA PHE A 101 -11.22 -0.98 -2.61
C PHE A 101 -11.22 0.54 -2.40
N TYR A 102 -10.06 1.10 -2.04
CA TYR A 102 -9.91 2.53 -1.72
C TYR A 102 -9.85 3.46 -2.93
N LYS A 103 -9.85 2.92 -4.16
CA LYS A 103 -9.76 3.68 -5.43
C LYS A 103 -8.44 4.43 -5.63
N THR A 104 -7.38 3.96 -5.00
CA THR A 104 -6.01 4.49 -5.12
C THR A 104 -5.20 3.73 -6.18
N GLN A 105 -4.02 4.23 -6.54
CA GLN A 105 -3.06 3.52 -7.42
C GLN A 105 -1.82 3.02 -6.68
N ILE A 106 -1.35 3.74 -5.67
CA ILE A 106 -0.17 3.37 -4.88
C ILE A 106 -0.54 3.43 -3.41
N LEU A 107 -0.58 2.28 -2.73
CA LEU A 107 -0.71 2.21 -1.28
C LEU A 107 0.62 1.85 -0.66
N VAL A 108 0.93 2.52 0.45
CA VAL A 108 2.11 2.26 1.25
C VAL A 108 1.73 2.05 2.70
N SER A 109 2.48 1.21 3.41
CA SER A 109 2.34 1.06 4.87
C SER A 109 3.01 2.20 5.64
N ASP A 110 2.61 2.40 6.89
CA ASP A 110 3.27 3.30 7.85
C ASP A 110 4.79 3.10 7.95
N ALA A 111 5.26 1.85 7.93
CA ALA A 111 6.69 1.53 7.95
C ALA A 111 7.46 2.19 6.79
N VAL A 112 6.83 2.33 5.61
CA VAL A 112 7.43 3.01 4.45
C VAL A 112 7.44 4.52 4.65
N ARG A 113 6.32 5.10 5.11
CA ARG A 113 6.22 6.54 5.40
C ARG A 113 7.26 6.97 6.43
N ALA A 114 7.33 6.27 7.56
CA ALA A 114 8.31 6.53 8.62
C ALA A 114 9.76 6.41 8.11
N ALA A 115 10.00 5.48 7.19
CA ALA A 115 11.32 5.22 6.63
C ALA A 115 11.82 6.28 5.63
N VAL A 116 10.93 7.02 4.96
CA VAL A 116 11.29 8.02 3.96
C VAL A 116 11.17 9.46 4.46
N GLY A 117 10.51 9.69 5.59
CA GLY A 117 10.32 11.02 6.17
C GLY A 117 9.56 11.98 5.24
N ASP A 118 9.94 13.25 5.29
CA ASP A 118 9.22 14.38 4.68
C ASP A 118 9.45 14.58 3.17
N HIS A 119 9.96 13.58 2.46
CA HIS A 119 10.30 13.72 1.03
C HIS A 119 9.12 13.58 0.08
N PHE A 120 8.01 12.99 0.56
CA PHE A 120 6.85 12.65 -0.25
C PHE A 120 5.56 13.16 0.41
N LEU A 121 4.54 13.37 -0.39
CA LEU A 121 3.17 13.63 0.10
C LEU A 121 2.40 12.31 0.18
N PHE A 122 1.82 12.09 1.37
CA PHE A 122 1.10 10.87 1.71
C PHE A 122 -0.29 11.18 2.24
N ARG A 123 -1.32 10.82 1.49
CA ARG A 123 -2.71 10.91 1.92
C ARG A 123 -3.03 9.76 2.88
N PRO A 124 -3.38 9.99 4.16
CA PRO A 124 -3.84 8.91 5.04
C PRO A 124 -5.14 8.32 4.49
N ILE A 125 -5.25 6.99 4.48
CA ILE A 125 -6.39 6.28 3.88
C ILE A 125 -7.19 5.52 4.93
N ASP A 126 -6.53 4.67 5.72
CA ASP A 126 -7.20 3.82 6.70
C ASP A 126 -6.22 3.19 7.68
N ARG A 127 -6.76 2.59 8.75
CA ARG A 127 -6.05 1.61 9.57
C ARG A 127 -6.62 0.25 9.25
N VAL A 128 -5.77 -0.66 8.80
CA VAL A 128 -6.21 -1.99 8.34
C VAL A 128 -5.63 -3.07 9.22
N LEU A 129 -6.46 -4.04 9.59
CA LEU A 129 -6.02 -5.25 10.28
C LEU A 129 -6.01 -6.41 9.29
N ALA A 130 -4.83 -6.98 9.03
CA ALA A 130 -4.71 -8.21 8.27
C ALA A 130 -4.90 -9.41 9.20
N LYS A 131 -5.51 -10.48 8.68
CA LYS A 131 -5.76 -11.73 9.42
C LYS A 131 -4.52 -12.32 10.10
N GLU A 132 -3.35 -12.12 9.51
CA GLU A 132 -2.07 -12.67 9.99
C GLU A 132 -1.38 -11.81 11.06
N THR A 133 -1.93 -10.64 11.39
CA THR A 133 -1.31 -9.67 12.32
C THR A 133 -2.30 -9.21 13.38
N ALA A 134 -1.85 -9.14 14.63
CA ALA A 134 -2.65 -8.61 15.73
C ALA A 134 -2.69 -7.08 15.77
N THR A 135 -1.73 -6.40 15.12
CA THR A 135 -1.59 -4.95 15.16
C THR A 135 -2.12 -4.31 13.87
N PRO A 136 -3.08 -3.36 13.96
CA PRO A 136 -3.52 -2.59 12.80
C PRO A 136 -2.35 -1.81 12.19
N THR A 137 -2.30 -1.79 10.86
CA THR A 137 -1.32 -1.01 10.10
C THR A 137 -2.01 0.17 9.46
N THR A 138 -1.52 1.39 9.71
CA THR A 138 -1.98 2.57 8.96
C THR A 138 -1.44 2.52 7.53
N ILE A 139 -2.32 2.81 6.58
CA ILE A 139 -2.00 2.83 5.15
C ILE A 139 -2.20 4.24 4.58
N TYR A 140 -1.36 4.57 3.62
CA TYR A 140 -1.34 5.86 2.98
C TYR A 140 -1.31 5.69 1.46
N GLU A 141 -1.96 6.59 0.75
CA GLU A 141 -1.75 6.75 -0.68
C GLU A 141 -0.53 7.66 -0.93
N LEU A 142 0.37 7.21 -1.79
CA LEU A 142 1.51 8.00 -2.24
C LEU A 142 1.09 8.93 -3.40
N LEU A 143 1.12 10.24 -3.15
CA LEU A 143 0.66 11.24 -4.13
C LEU A 143 1.79 11.75 -5.03
N SER A 144 2.88 12.22 -4.43
CA SER A 144 3.96 12.87 -5.18
C SER A 144 5.22 13.05 -4.32
N LEU A 145 6.28 13.56 -4.93
CA LEU A 145 7.37 14.22 -4.21
C LEU A 145 6.85 15.54 -3.61
N LYS A 146 7.26 15.84 -2.37
CA LYS A 146 6.83 17.07 -1.66
C LYS A 146 7.22 18.33 -2.41
N ASN A 147 8.44 18.38 -2.94
CA ASN A 147 8.98 19.55 -3.63
C ASN A 147 8.46 19.74 -5.07
N SER A 148 7.68 18.79 -5.58
CA SER A 148 7.10 18.85 -6.93
C SER A 148 5.58 19.06 -6.90
N ALA A 149 4.97 19.17 -5.72
CA ALA A 149 3.54 19.36 -5.58
C ALA A 149 3.15 20.82 -5.88
N SER A 150 2.08 21.02 -6.65
CA SER A 150 1.52 22.35 -6.85
C SER A 150 0.86 22.87 -5.56
N ALA A 151 0.63 24.19 -5.48
CA ALA A 151 -0.11 24.78 -4.38
C ALA A 151 -1.52 24.18 -4.21
N GLY A 152 -2.21 23.87 -5.33
CA GLY A 152 -3.51 23.21 -5.31
C GLY A 152 -3.47 21.79 -4.73
N VAL A 153 -2.45 20.99 -5.11
CA VAL A 153 -2.24 19.65 -4.53
C VAL A 153 -1.95 19.74 -3.03
N THR A 154 -1.12 20.71 -2.63
CA THR A 154 -0.76 20.92 -1.21
C THR A 154 -1.97 21.36 -0.38
N GLY A 155 -2.81 22.26 -0.91
CA GLY A 155 -4.03 22.71 -0.24
C GLY A 155 -5.05 21.57 -0.07
N ARG A 156 -5.29 20.78 -1.12
CA ARG A 156 -6.15 19.58 -1.03
C ARG A 156 -5.60 18.57 -0.02
N TYR A 157 -4.29 18.39 0.01
CA TYR A 157 -3.63 17.51 0.97
C TYR A 157 -3.83 17.97 2.42
N ALA A 158 -3.68 19.26 2.70
CA ALA A 158 -3.91 19.82 4.03
C ALA A 158 -5.36 19.64 4.48
N ALA A 159 -6.33 19.96 3.60
CA ALA A 159 -7.76 19.76 3.86
C ALA A 159 -8.08 18.28 4.13
N TRP A 160 -7.54 17.37 3.33
CA TRP A 160 -7.72 15.93 3.55
C TRP A 160 -7.15 15.48 4.89
N THR A 161 -5.96 15.95 5.25
CA THR A 161 -5.30 15.58 6.50
C THR A 161 -6.14 16.01 7.70
N GLU A 162 -6.74 17.21 7.64
CA GLU A 162 -7.66 17.68 8.68
C GLU A 162 -8.96 16.85 8.72
N ALA A 163 -9.54 16.55 7.56
CA ALA A 163 -10.73 15.70 7.50
C ALA A 163 -10.50 14.31 8.09
N TYR A 164 -9.34 13.70 7.81
CA TYR A 164 -8.96 12.41 8.38
C TYR A 164 -8.76 12.48 9.90
N ARG A 165 -8.15 13.57 10.40
CA ARG A 165 -8.00 13.81 11.84
C ARG A 165 -9.36 13.93 12.54
N LEU A 166 -10.32 14.65 11.95
CA LEU A 166 -11.68 14.77 12.46
C LEU A 166 -12.40 13.41 12.45
N TYR A 167 -12.22 12.64 11.37
CA TYR A 167 -12.77 11.29 11.24
C TYR A 167 -12.26 10.38 12.38
N GLU A 168 -10.95 10.38 12.65
CA GLU A 168 -10.35 9.65 13.77
C GLU A 168 -10.84 10.13 15.14
N ALA A 169 -11.10 11.43 15.28
CA ALA A 169 -11.67 12.03 16.49
C ALA A 169 -13.18 11.78 16.66
N ARG A 170 -13.82 11.04 15.74
CA ARG A 170 -15.28 10.79 15.68
C ARG A 170 -16.12 12.05 15.45
N ASP A 171 -15.50 13.15 15.03
CA ASP A 171 -16.22 14.28 14.47
C ASP A 171 -16.53 14.00 12.99
N TRP A 172 -17.43 13.04 12.78
CA TRP A 172 -17.81 12.59 11.44
C TRP A 172 -18.55 13.67 10.67
N GLN A 173 -19.25 14.58 11.35
CA GLN A 173 -19.94 15.69 10.71
C GLN A 173 -18.93 16.68 10.12
N GLY A 174 -17.93 17.09 10.91
CA GLY A 174 -16.84 17.95 10.46
C GLY A 174 -16.01 17.29 9.36
N ALA A 175 -15.68 15.99 9.51
CA ALA A 175 -14.99 15.23 8.49
C ALA A 175 -15.77 15.16 7.17
N HIS A 176 -17.08 14.87 7.24
CA HIS A 176 -17.95 14.77 6.06
C HIS A 176 -17.98 16.08 5.28
N ALA A 177 -18.14 17.22 5.96
CA ALA A 177 -18.21 18.53 5.32
C ALA A 177 -16.95 18.83 4.50
N ILE A 178 -15.77 18.54 5.03
CA ILE A 178 -14.50 18.76 4.32
C ILE A 178 -14.37 17.78 3.12
N VAL A 179 -14.67 16.50 3.33
CA VAL A 179 -14.53 15.48 2.27
C VAL A 179 -15.53 15.70 1.14
N GLU A 180 -16.75 16.13 1.45
CA GLU A 180 -17.77 16.50 0.47
C GLU A 180 -17.30 17.67 -0.39
N ALA A 181 -16.74 18.72 0.22
CA ALA A 181 -16.15 19.84 -0.52
C ALA A 181 -14.98 19.40 -1.42
N LEU A 182 -14.12 18.49 -0.94
CA LEU A 182 -13.03 17.93 -1.75
C LEU A 182 -13.55 17.11 -2.93
N ALA A 183 -14.56 16.25 -2.71
CA ALA A 183 -15.16 15.44 -3.77
C ALA A 183 -15.91 16.29 -4.81
N ALA A 184 -16.53 17.40 -4.40
CA ALA A 184 -17.18 18.34 -5.31
C ALA A 184 -16.18 19.14 -6.16
N ALA A 185 -15.01 19.45 -5.61
CA ALA A 185 -13.97 20.21 -6.31
C ALA A 185 -13.18 19.39 -7.34
N ASP A 186 -13.17 18.05 -7.23
CA ASP A 186 -12.45 17.16 -8.13
C ASP A 186 -13.21 15.83 -8.30
N ALA A 187 -14.00 15.74 -9.37
CA ALA A 187 -14.78 14.55 -9.69
C ALA A 187 -13.91 13.32 -10.05
N ASP A 188 -12.63 13.52 -10.38
CA ASP A 188 -11.70 12.45 -10.66
C ASP A 188 -11.08 11.88 -9.37
N ASP A 189 -11.18 12.58 -8.23
CA ASP A 189 -10.78 12.07 -6.92
C ASP A 189 -11.78 11.05 -6.36
N LYS A 190 -11.66 9.83 -6.86
CA LYS A 190 -12.47 8.68 -6.44
C LYS A 190 -12.26 8.30 -4.98
N VAL A 191 -11.13 8.64 -4.39
CA VAL A 191 -10.85 8.38 -2.97
C VAL A 191 -11.69 9.31 -2.11
N ALA A 192 -11.81 10.59 -2.48
CA ALA A 192 -12.68 11.53 -1.78
C ALA A 192 -14.15 11.10 -1.84
N THR A 193 -14.62 10.71 -3.03
CA THR A 193 -15.97 10.18 -3.21
C THR A 193 -16.21 8.92 -2.36
N HIS A 194 -15.28 7.95 -2.42
CA HIS A 194 -15.38 6.72 -1.63
C HIS A 194 -15.42 6.99 -0.12
N PHE A 195 -14.61 7.93 0.37
CA PHE A 195 -14.53 8.25 1.78
C PHE A 195 -15.73 9.08 2.26
N ARG A 196 -16.30 9.96 1.41
CA ARG A 196 -17.56 10.65 1.66
C ARG A 196 -18.67 9.63 1.94
N ASP A 197 -18.84 8.67 1.02
CA ASP A 197 -19.89 7.66 1.12
C ASP A 197 -19.70 6.78 2.38
N ARG A 198 -18.45 6.47 2.73
CA ARG A 198 -18.11 5.79 3.99
C ARG A 198 -18.53 6.60 5.22
N ILE A 199 -18.20 7.89 5.29
CA ILE A 199 -18.55 8.74 6.44
C ILE A 199 -20.07 8.90 6.52
N ALA A 200 -20.77 9.06 5.40
CA ALA A 200 -22.23 9.12 5.36
C ALA A 200 -22.88 7.83 5.91
N GLY A 201 -22.30 6.66 5.61
CA GLY A 201 -22.72 5.39 6.21
C GLY A 201 -22.55 5.38 7.73
N VAL A 202 -21.42 5.87 8.24
CA VAL A 202 -21.16 5.97 9.69
C VAL A 202 -22.09 6.98 10.36
N LEU A 203 -22.39 8.11 9.73
CA LEU A 203 -23.32 9.12 10.25
C LEU A 203 -24.75 8.58 10.34
N SER A 204 -25.19 7.77 9.38
CA SER A 204 -26.52 7.17 9.40
C SER A 204 -26.65 6.03 10.42
N ALA A 205 -25.57 5.30 10.68
CA ALA A 205 -25.53 4.24 11.70
C ALA A 205 -24.19 4.22 12.44
N PRO A 206 -23.99 5.08 13.46
CA PRO A 206 -22.76 5.14 14.24
C PRO A 206 -22.47 3.83 14.98
N PRO A 207 -21.31 3.20 14.76
CA PRO A 207 -20.92 2.02 15.53
C PRO A 207 -20.53 2.44 16.95
N ALA A 208 -21.10 1.78 17.95
CA ALA A 208 -20.81 2.06 19.36
C ALA A 208 -19.35 1.75 19.75
N ASP A 209 -18.75 0.75 19.10
CA ASP A 209 -17.41 0.22 19.34
C ASP A 209 -16.40 0.62 18.25
N TRP A 210 -16.68 1.70 17.51
CA TRP A 210 -15.84 2.12 16.39
C TRP A 210 -14.39 2.45 16.84
N ASP A 211 -13.43 1.68 16.34
CA ASP A 211 -12.00 1.81 16.65
C ASP A 211 -11.16 2.36 15.49
N GLY A 212 -11.81 2.74 14.39
CA GLY A 212 -11.18 3.24 13.18
C GLY A 212 -10.41 2.19 12.38
N VAL A 213 -10.59 0.90 12.68
CA VAL A 213 -9.87 -0.19 12.02
C VAL A 213 -10.80 -0.96 11.08
N THR A 214 -10.45 -0.94 9.78
CA THR A 214 -11.10 -1.79 8.79
C THR A 214 -10.48 -3.19 8.84
N ARG A 215 -11.34 -4.19 9.07
CA ARG A 215 -10.99 -5.60 9.13
C ARG A 215 -11.35 -6.24 7.79
N PHE A 216 -10.40 -6.95 7.19
CA PHE A 216 -10.59 -7.61 5.89
C PHE A 216 -10.44 -9.12 6.03
N ASP A 217 -11.48 -9.88 5.70
CA ASP A 217 -11.53 -11.34 5.86
C ASP A 217 -10.97 -12.14 4.68
N THR A 218 -10.57 -11.48 3.59
CA THR A 218 -10.34 -12.17 2.33
C THR A 218 -9.05 -12.99 2.32
N LYS A 219 -9.22 -14.27 1.94
CA LYS A 219 -8.21 -15.30 1.62
C LYS A 219 -7.18 -14.84 0.60
#